data_AF-A0AAV2TUV4-F1
#
_entry.id   AF-A0AAV2TUV4-F1
#
_cell.length_a   1.000
_cell.length_b   1.000
_cell.length_c   1.000
_cell.angle_alpha   90.00
_cell.angle_beta   90.00
_cell.angle_gamma   90.00
#
_symmetry.space_group_name_H-M   'P 1'
#
loop_
_entity.id
_entity.type
_entity.pdbx_description
1 polymer ?
#
loop_
_entity_poly.entity_id
_entity_poly.type
_entity_poly.pdbx_seq_one_letter_code
_entity_poly.pdbx_strand_id
1 'polypeptide(L)'
;MDVSPVVMVFRELRLLEVLQEPPICRKMLEYKLHKERTGINRFDKSTPQTLRSLKDLTKRGVDVKLDVPLELWDQPPAEVTSLFKQCVPMVAEYEEDIEEWFFNHQGSVNLMDYLCRDRVLANFSTDCLTEPATPVTEDSTSHPEEFRKSEL
;
A
#
# COMPACT_ATOMS: atom_id res chain seq x y z
N MET A 1 -15.44 34.30 -0.39
CA MET A 1 -13.99 34.14 -0.57
C MET A 1 -13.79 33.75 -2.02
N ASP A 2 -13.25 34.66 -2.82
CA ASP A 2 -13.11 34.49 -4.28
C ASP A 2 -11.87 33.62 -4.55
N VAL A 3 -12.09 32.34 -4.87
CA VAL A 3 -11.00 31.42 -5.22
C VAL A 3 -10.64 31.70 -6.67
N SER A 4 -9.44 32.21 -6.90
CA SER A 4 -8.95 32.53 -8.25
C SER A 4 -9.09 31.33 -9.20
N PRO A 5 -9.54 31.52 -10.45
CA PRO A 5 -9.67 30.45 -11.45
C PRO A 5 -8.40 29.61 -11.62
N VAL A 6 -7.23 30.23 -11.44
CA VAL A 6 -5.94 29.54 -11.49
C VAL A 6 -5.78 28.51 -10.36
N VAL A 7 -6.23 28.85 -9.14
CA VAL A 7 -6.15 27.95 -7.97
C VAL A 7 -7.11 26.77 -8.12
N MET A 8 -8.27 26.98 -8.73
CA MET A 8 -9.24 25.91 -9.03
C MET A 8 -8.64 24.89 -10.00
N VAL A 9 -8.05 25.34 -11.11
CA VAL A 9 -7.43 24.47 -12.13
C VAL A 9 -6.30 23.61 -11.55
N PHE A 10 -5.45 24.17 -10.68
CA PHE A 10 -4.38 23.39 -10.04
C PHE A 10 -4.91 22.28 -9.12
N ARG A 11 -6.06 22.50 -8.47
CA ARG A 11 -6.68 21.49 -7.60
C ARG A 11 -7.27 20.36 -8.42
N GLU A 12 -7.98 20.68 -9.49
CA GLU A 12 -8.54 19.68 -10.43
C GLU A 12 -7.44 18.81 -11.04
N LEU A 13 -6.36 19.42 -11.55
CA LEU A 13 -5.22 18.69 -12.11
C LEU A 13 -4.60 17.73 -11.09
N ARG A 14 -4.40 18.19 -9.85
CA ARG A 14 -3.85 17.34 -8.79
C ARG A 14 -4.74 16.13 -8.49
N LEU A 15 -6.06 16.29 -8.52
CA LEU A 15 -6.99 15.19 -8.30
C LEU A 15 -6.91 14.17 -9.44
N LEU A 16 -6.90 14.64 -10.69
CA LEU A 16 -6.76 13.79 -11.87
C LEU A 16 -5.44 13.01 -11.87
N GLU A 17 -4.32 13.66 -11.55
CA GLU A 17 -3.01 13.00 -11.43
C GLU A 17 -3.05 11.85 -10.41
N VAL A 18 -3.70 12.07 -9.26
CA VAL A 18 -3.83 11.04 -8.22
C VAL A 18 -4.72 9.88 -8.67
N LEU A 19 -5.84 10.17 -9.31
CA LEU A 19 -6.82 9.17 -9.71
C LEU A 19 -6.42 8.38 -10.96
N GLN A 20 -5.66 9.00 -11.89
CA GLN A 20 -5.48 8.47 -13.23
C GLN A 20 -4.01 8.20 -13.63
N GLU A 21 -2.99 8.86 -13.05
CA GLU A 21 -1.62 8.80 -13.58
C GLU A 21 -0.50 8.55 -12.54
N PRO A 22 -0.11 7.27 -12.29
CA PRO A 22 -0.89 6.05 -12.54
C PRO A 22 -2.06 5.94 -11.56
N PRO A 23 -3.10 5.15 -11.87
CA PRO A 23 -4.29 5.08 -11.00
C PRO A 23 -3.93 4.72 -9.57
N ILE A 24 -4.51 5.42 -8.60
CA ILE A 24 -4.18 5.26 -7.17
C ILE A 24 -4.17 3.80 -6.72
N CYS A 25 -5.10 2.99 -7.24
CA CYS A 25 -5.20 1.57 -6.93
C CYS A 25 -3.97 0.75 -7.31
N ARG A 26 -3.18 1.18 -8.31
CA ARG A 26 -1.95 0.48 -8.69
C ARG A 26 -0.95 0.40 -7.54
N LYS A 27 -0.97 1.37 -6.61
CA LYS A 27 -0.15 1.35 -5.38
C LYS A 27 -0.47 0.16 -4.46
N MET A 28 -1.64 -0.47 -4.60
CA MET A 28 -1.96 -1.68 -3.86
C MET A 28 -1.00 -2.83 -4.17
N LEU A 29 -0.46 -2.87 -5.39
CA LEU A 29 0.49 -3.91 -5.81
C LEU A 29 1.87 -3.79 -5.16
N GLU A 30 2.16 -2.68 -4.46
CA GLU A 30 3.39 -2.50 -3.69
C GLU A 30 3.35 -3.22 -2.33
N TYR A 31 2.16 -3.63 -1.87
CA TYR A 31 2.03 -4.36 -0.62
C TYR A 31 2.51 -5.81 -0.75
N LYS A 32 3.03 -6.33 0.35
CA LYS A 32 3.37 -7.74 0.55
C LYS A 32 2.52 -8.30 1.67
N LEU A 33 2.35 -9.62 1.64
CA LEU A 33 1.56 -10.34 2.64
C LEU A 33 2.48 -10.94 3.71
N HIS A 34 2.34 -10.46 4.94
CA HIS A 34 3.00 -10.97 6.13
C HIS A 34 2.12 -12.05 6.76
N LYS A 35 2.48 -13.32 6.56
CA LYS A 35 1.72 -14.47 7.10
C LYS A 35 1.85 -14.58 8.62
N GLU A 36 2.87 -13.96 9.18
CA GLU A 36 3.18 -13.89 10.61
C GLU A 36 2.33 -12.86 11.37
N ARG A 37 1.59 -11.99 10.67
CA ARG A 37 0.74 -10.94 11.24
C ARG A 37 -0.74 -11.29 11.09
N THR A 38 -1.62 -10.52 11.73
CA THR A 38 -3.08 -10.70 11.69
C THR A 38 -3.80 -9.44 11.22
N GLY A 39 -5.04 -9.59 10.75
CA GLY A 39 -5.88 -8.46 10.33
C GLY A 39 -5.29 -7.65 9.17
N ILE A 40 -5.51 -6.33 9.17
CA ILE A 40 -5.00 -5.41 8.14
C ILE A 40 -3.48 -5.26 8.19
N ASN A 41 -2.86 -5.53 9.34
CA ASN A 41 -1.40 -5.48 9.53
C ASN A 41 -0.63 -6.50 8.68
N ARG A 42 -1.32 -7.46 8.08
CA ARG A 42 -0.77 -8.41 7.13
C ARG A 42 -0.31 -7.76 5.84
N PHE A 43 -0.86 -6.60 5.48
CA PHE A 43 -0.49 -5.87 4.28
C PHE A 43 0.52 -4.79 4.64
N ASP A 44 1.78 -5.01 4.26
CA ASP A 44 2.87 -4.06 4.52
C ASP A 44 3.83 -4.06 3.31
N LYS A 45 4.42 -2.91 2.98
CA LYS A 45 5.32 -2.78 1.81
C LYS A 45 6.70 -3.40 2.05
N SER A 46 7.06 -3.63 3.31
CA SER A 46 8.32 -4.25 3.69
C SER A 46 8.34 -5.73 3.33
N THR A 47 9.55 -6.28 3.18
CA THR A 47 9.71 -7.72 2.88
C THR A 47 9.35 -8.57 4.10
N PRO A 48 8.45 -9.56 3.98
CA PRO A 48 8.12 -10.48 5.07
C PRO A 48 9.35 -11.22 5.61
N GLN A 49 9.37 -11.49 6.92
CA GLN A 49 10.51 -12.16 7.56
C GLN A 49 10.78 -13.52 6.92
N THR A 50 9.71 -14.30 6.69
CA THR A 50 9.81 -15.61 6.03
C THR A 50 10.45 -15.50 4.64
N LEU A 51 10.09 -14.49 3.85
CA LEU A 51 10.64 -14.31 2.51
C LEU A 51 12.12 -13.92 2.55
N ARG A 52 12.53 -13.09 3.52
CA ARG A 52 13.95 -12.77 3.76
C ARG A 52 14.74 -14.04 4.08
N SER A 53 14.28 -14.82 5.07
CA SER A 53 14.96 -16.05 5.48
C SER A 53 15.07 -17.06 4.34
N LEU A 54 14.02 -17.21 3.53
CA LEU A 54 14.05 -18.10 2.37
C LEU A 54 15.08 -17.64 1.32
N LYS A 55 15.12 -16.34 0.99
CA LYS A 55 16.10 -15.78 0.05
C LYS A 55 17.54 -15.95 0.57
N ASP A 56 17.76 -15.79 1.88
CA ASP A 56 19.08 -15.98 2.50
C ASP A 56 19.57 -17.43 2.43
N LEU A 57 18.67 -18.40 2.61
CA LEU A 57 18.99 -19.83 2.45
C LEU A 57 19.38 -20.14 1.00
N THR A 58 18.59 -19.68 0.03
CA THR A 58 18.90 -19.85 -1.40
C THR A 58 20.25 -19.21 -1.76
N LYS A 59 20.55 -18.01 -1.23
CA LYS A 59 21.84 -17.32 -1.44
C LYS A 59 23.03 -18.11 -0.89
N ARG A 60 22.83 -18.89 0.19
CA ARG A 60 23.86 -19.78 0.77
C ARG A 60 24.02 -21.11 0.01
N GLY A 61 23.31 -21.29 -1.10
CA GLY A 61 23.37 -22.52 -1.90
C GLY A 61 22.53 -23.67 -1.36
N VAL A 62 21.62 -23.39 -0.41
CA VAL A 62 20.65 -24.39 0.04
C VAL A 62 19.57 -24.53 -1.03
N ASP A 63 19.35 -25.76 -1.50
CA ASP A 63 18.27 -26.10 -2.42
C ASP A 63 16.92 -26.04 -1.67
N VAL A 64 16.25 -24.89 -1.76
CA VAL A 64 14.92 -24.68 -1.18
C VAL A 64 13.87 -25.02 -2.23
N LYS A 65 13.26 -26.19 -2.11
CA LYS A 65 12.13 -26.60 -2.95
C LYS A 65 10.84 -25.98 -2.45
N LEU A 66 10.34 -24.96 -3.15
CA LEU A 66 8.99 -24.42 -2.96
C LEU A 66 8.11 -24.76 -4.15
N ASP A 67 6.80 -24.77 -3.91
CA ASP A 67 5.78 -24.93 -4.96
C ASP A 67 5.70 -23.72 -5.92
N VAL A 68 6.44 -22.64 -5.63
CA VAL A 68 6.46 -21.39 -6.39
C VAL A 68 7.87 -21.12 -6.94
N PRO A 69 8.04 -20.98 -8.27
CA PRO A 69 9.30 -20.60 -8.91
C PRO A 69 9.90 -19.30 -8.36
N LEU A 70 11.23 -19.21 -8.31
CA LEU A 70 11.96 -18.08 -7.72
C LEU A 70 11.60 -16.74 -8.40
N GLU A 71 11.33 -16.77 -9.70
CA GLU A 71 10.95 -15.61 -10.51
C GLU A 71 9.62 -14.99 -10.07
N LEU A 72 8.79 -15.76 -9.37
CA LEU A 72 7.48 -15.33 -8.88
C LEU A 72 7.52 -14.86 -7.42
N TRP A 73 8.67 -14.93 -6.73
CA TRP A 73 8.76 -14.53 -5.31
C TRP A 73 8.64 -13.01 -5.10
N ASP A 74 8.91 -12.23 -6.14
CA ASP A 74 8.75 -10.78 -6.14
C ASP A 74 7.43 -10.33 -6.77
N GLN A 75 6.58 -11.28 -7.21
CA GLN A 75 5.25 -10.97 -7.72
C GLN A 75 4.25 -10.75 -6.58
N PRO A 76 3.27 -9.85 -6.74
CA PRO A 76 2.21 -9.67 -5.75
C PRO A 76 1.44 -10.98 -5.50
N PRO A 77 1.22 -11.37 -4.23
CA PRO A 77 0.43 -12.56 -3.92
C PRO A 77 -1.04 -12.37 -4.32
N ALA A 78 -1.80 -13.48 -4.36
CA ALA A 78 -3.21 -13.49 -4.76
C ALA A 78 -4.07 -12.52 -3.93
N GLU A 79 -3.80 -12.42 -2.63
CA GLU A 79 -4.49 -11.52 -1.71
C GLU A 79 -4.24 -10.03 -2.04
N VAL A 80 -3.01 -9.67 -2.41
CA VAL A 80 -2.66 -8.30 -2.83
C VAL A 80 -3.28 -7.98 -4.19
N THR A 81 -3.28 -8.96 -5.10
CA THR A 81 -3.96 -8.83 -6.39
C THR A 81 -5.48 -8.68 -6.21
N SER A 82 -6.06 -9.37 -5.22
CA SER A 82 -7.47 -9.22 -4.84
C SER A 82 -7.73 -7.82 -4.27
N LEU A 83 -6.84 -7.29 -3.42
CA LEU A 83 -6.92 -5.93 -2.90
C LEU A 83 -6.93 -4.89 -4.03
N PHE A 84 -6.03 -5.03 -5.01
CA PHE A 84 -6.03 -4.20 -6.21
C PHE A 84 -7.37 -4.27 -6.97
N LYS A 85 -7.88 -5.49 -7.21
CA LYS A 85 -9.16 -5.70 -7.91
C LYS A 85 -10.36 -5.12 -7.18
N GLN A 86 -10.33 -5.06 -5.86
CA GLN A 86 -11.39 -4.45 -5.05
C GLN A 86 -11.29 -2.91 -5.01
N CYS A 87 -10.07 -2.37 -5.05
CA CYS A 87 -9.86 -0.92 -5.05
C CYS A 87 -10.45 -0.25 -6.30
N VAL A 88 -10.26 -0.83 -7.49
CA VAL A 88 -10.69 -0.23 -8.76
C VAL A 88 -12.20 0.11 -8.79
N PRO A 89 -13.12 -0.85 -8.55
CA PRO A 89 -14.55 -0.56 -8.55
C PRO A 89 -14.95 0.34 -7.38
N MET A 90 -14.29 0.24 -6.21
CA MET A 90 -14.57 1.13 -5.08
C MET A 90 -14.23 2.59 -5.41
N VAL A 91 -13.07 2.87 -6.02
CA VAL A 91 -12.73 4.25 -6.42
C VAL A 91 -13.73 4.78 -7.45
N ALA A 92 -14.13 3.94 -8.41
CA ALA A 92 -15.10 4.34 -9.43
C ALA A 92 -16.51 4.58 -8.86
N GLU A 93 -16.97 3.74 -7.92
CA GLU A 93 -18.28 3.87 -7.28
C GLU A 93 -18.40 5.13 -6.44
N TYR A 94 -17.31 5.53 -5.78
CA TYR A 94 -17.27 6.67 -4.86
C TYR A 94 -16.50 7.88 -5.44
N GLU A 95 -16.38 7.99 -6.77
CA GLU A 95 -15.63 9.08 -7.42
C GLU A 95 -16.21 10.46 -7.08
N GLU A 96 -17.53 10.62 -7.18
CA GLU A 96 -18.22 11.88 -6.83
C GLU A 96 -18.02 12.25 -5.35
N ASP A 97 -18.06 11.27 -4.45
CA ASP A 97 -17.80 11.48 -3.03
C ASP A 97 -16.35 11.91 -2.76
N ILE A 98 -15.39 11.29 -3.46
CA ILE A 98 -13.97 11.64 -3.38
C ILE A 98 -13.76 13.08 -3.88
N GLU A 99 -14.39 13.46 -4.99
CA GLU A 99 -14.36 14.82 -5.52
C GLU A 99 -14.94 15.83 -4.53
N GLU A 100 -16.14 15.57 -4.01
CA GLU A 100 -16.80 16.42 -3.03
C GLU A 100 -15.92 16.63 -1.78
N TRP A 101 -15.35 15.54 -1.26
CA TRP A 101 -14.41 15.64 -0.14
C TRP A 101 -13.19 16.47 -0.49
N PHE A 102 -12.60 16.21 -1.67
CA PHE A 102 -11.39 16.88 -2.12
C PHE A 102 -11.60 18.39 -2.32
N PHE A 103 -12.73 18.80 -2.87
CA PHE A 103 -12.99 20.21 -3.16
C PHE A 103 -13.52 20.98 -1.95
N ASN A 104 -14.37 20.37 -1.12
CA ASN A 104 -15.17 21.10 -0.12
C ASN A 104 -14.88 20.70 1.34
N HIS A 105 -14.27 19.54 1.59
CA HIS A 105 -14.07 19.03 2.96
C HIS A 105 -12.62 18.84 3.41
N GLN A 106 -11.65 19.15 2.54
CA GLN A 106 -10.24 19.12 2.93
C GLN A 106 -9.96 20.04 4.13
N GLY A 107 -9.36 19.47 5.19
CA GLY A 107 -9.00 20.17 6.42
C GLY A 107 -10.12 20.26 7.46
N SER A 108 -11.37 19.94 7.11
CA SER A 108 -12.49 19.89 8.07
C SER A 108 -12.86 18.47 8.47
N VAL A 109 -12.82 17.52 7.53
CA VAL A 109 -13.13 16.09 7.79
C VAL A 109 -12.00 15.22 7.24
N ASN A 110 -11.59 14.20 7.99
CA ASN A 110 -10.60 13.23 7.53
C ASN A 110 -11.18 12.33 6.41
N LEU A 111 -10.40 12.03 5.37
CA LEU A 111 -10.84 11.16 4.27
C LEU A 111 -11.27 9.77 4.76
N MET A 112 -10.57 9.21 5.75
CA MET A 112 -10.90 7.88 6.29
C MET A 112 -12.28 7.86 6.94
N ASP A 113 -12.67 8.92 7.63
CA ASP A 113 -14.01 8.98 8.22
C ASP A 113 -15.05 9.26 7.14
N TYR A 114 -14.83 10.27 6.30
CA TYR A 114 -15.77 10.66 5.24
C TYR A 114 -16.04 9.54 4.24
N LEU A 115 -14.99 8.93 3.70
CA LEU A 115 -15.11 7.92 2.65
C LEU A 115 -15.21 6.51 3.24
N CYS A 116 -14.25 6.09 4.06
CA CYS A 116 -14.20 4.69 4.49
C CYS A 116 -15.28 4.38 5.52
N ARG A 117 -15.37 5.15 6.61
CA ARG A 117 -16.31 4.87 7.72
C ARG A 117 -17.75 5.16 7.32
N ASP A 118 -18.01 6.35 6.81
CA ASP A 118 -19.38 6.87 6.66
C ASP A 118 -20.07 6.41 5.37
N ARG A 119 -19.31 5.91 4.38
CA ARG A 119 -19.83 5.53 3.06
C ARG A 119 -19.52 4.08 2.72
N VAL A 120 -18.25 3.77 2.45
CA VAL A 120 -17.83 2.42 2.03
C VAL A 120 -18.21 1.35 3.06
N LEU A 121 -18.04 1.65 4.35
CA LEU A 121 -18.34 0.75 5.46
C LEU A 121 -19.66 1.09 6.18
N ALA A 122 -20.53 1.94 5.60
CA ALA A 122 -21.76 2.37 6.27
C ALA A 122 -22.65 1.20 6.76
N ASN A 123 -22.61 0.08 6.04
CA ASN A 123 -23.36 -1.14 6.34
C ASN A 123 -22.46 -2.32 6.77
N PHE A 124 -21.19 -2.05 7.11
CA PHE A 124 -20.20 -3.06 7.45
C PHE A 124 -19.55 -2.75 8.80
N SER A 125 -18.83 -3.71 9.38
CA SER A 125 -18.05 -3.46 10.59
C SER A 125 -16.90 -2.48 10.27
N THR A 126 -16.68 -1.54 11.20
CA THR A 126 -15.57 -0.58 11.15
C THR A 126 -14.36 -1.00 12.00
N ASP A 127 -14.36 -2.22 12.54
CA ASP A 127 -13.33 -2.69 13.48
C ASP A 127 -11.93 -2.64 12.86
N CYS A 128 -11.84 -2.90 11.54
CA CYS A 128 -10.59 -2.83 10.78
C CYS A 128 -9.92 -1.46 10.81
N LEU A 129 -10.68 -0.37 11.03
CA LEU A 129 -10.14 1.00 11.11
C LEU A 129 -9.45 1.29 12.44
N THR A 130 -9.62 0.41 13.44
CA THR A 130 -9.11 0.60 14.80
C THR A 130 -8.10 -0.45 15.22
N GLU A 131 -7.76 -1.39 14.32
CA GLU A 131 -6.75 -2.40 14.61
C GLU A 131 -5.40 -1.72 14.90
N PRO A 132 -4.79 -1.99 16.07
CA PRO A 132 -3.49 -1.41 16.40
C PRO A 132 -2.43 -1.93 15.44
N ALA A 133 -1.51 -1.05 15.04
CA ALA A 133 -0.35 -1.46 14.26
C ALA A 133 0.45 -2.51 15.03
N THR A 134 0.72 -3.68 14.43
CA THR A 134 1.64 -4.64 15.06
C THR A 134 3.03 -4.01 15.13
N PRO A 135 3.71 -3.99 16.28
CA PRO A 135 5.05 -3.42 16.38
C PRO A 135 5.99 -4.16 15.41
N VAL A 136 6.61 -3.41 14.52
CA VAL A 136 7.69 -3.92 13.67
C VAL A 136 8.86 -4.17 14.59
N THR A 137 9.20 -5.43 14.86
CA THR A 137 10.47 -5.76 15.51
C THR A 137 11.59 -5.44 14.52
N GLU A 138 12.20 -4.27 14.68
CA GLU A 138 13.46 -3.92 14.05
C GLU A 138 14.55 -4.84 14.60
N ASP A 139 14.93 -5.88 13.85
CA ASP A 139 16.26 -6.47 14.04
C ASP A 139 17.20 -5.84 13.01
N SER A 140 17.73 -4.69 13.43
CA SER A 140 18.70 -3.88 12.71
C SER A 140 20.08 -4.50 12.84
N THR A 141 20.43 -5.45 11.97
CA THR A 141 21.83 -5.70 11.62
C THR A 141 22.05 -5.40 10.15
N SER A 142 22.11 -4.11 9.83
CA SER A 142 22.82 -3.63 8.64
C SER A 142 24.31 -3.81 8.90
N HIS A 143 24.94 -4.80 8.27
CA HIS A 143 26.39 -4.73 8.05
C HIS A 143 26.65 -3.69 6.96
N PRO A 144 27.48 -2.66 7.21
CA PRO A 144 27.96 -1.79 6.14
C PRO A 144 28.88 -2.62 5.23
N GLU A 145 28.56 -2.71 3.93
CA GLU A 145 29.53 -3.21 2.96
C GLU A 145 30.65 -2.17 2.84
N GLU A 146 31.82 -2.57 3.33
CA GLU A 146 33.08 -1.88 3.20
C GLU A 146 33.44 -1.77 1.71
N PHE A 147 33.42 -0.54 1.21
CA PHE A 147 33.89 -0.16 -0.12
C PHE A 147 35.37 -0.53 -0.23
N ARG A 148 35.69 -1.70 -0.80
CA ARG A 148 37.07 -2.07 -1.10
C ARG A 148 37.58 -1.16 -2.23
N LYS A 149 38.32 -0.13 -1.84
CA LYS A 149 39.35 0.46 -2.69
C LYS A 149 40.35 -0.64 -3.05
N SER A 150 40.58 -0.83 -4.33
CA SER A 150 41.92 -1.13 -4.85
C SER A 150 41.96 -0.77 -6.33
N GLU A 151 42.68 0.31 -6.58
CA GLU A 151 43.24 0.71 -7.87
C GLU A 151 44.25 -0.37 -8.33
N LEU A 152 44.14 -0.80 -9.58
CA LEU A 152 45.20 -0.73 -10.59
C LEU A 152 44.61 -0.93 -11.99
#